data_AF-A0A0C9VR07-F1
#
_entry.id   AF-A0A0C9VR07-F1
#
_cell.length_a   1.000
_cell.length_b   1.000
_cell.length_c   1.000
_cell.angle_alpha   90.00
_cell.angle_beta   90.00
_cell.angle_gamma   90.00
#
_symmetry.space_group_name_H-M   'P 1'
#
loop_
_entity.id
_entity.type
_entity.pdbx_description
1 polymer ?
#
loop_
_entity_poly.entity_id
_entity_poly.type
_entity_poly.pdbx_seq_one_letter_code
_entity_poly.pdbx_strand_id
1 'polypeptide(L)'
;DDPLPFTQPNQRYHIFSSPDNPIYINTLLCDHTGDPAIKDFYNNLRDHILARLHHLKSNDDELKFSVEEHQSVIIKDERIYMHTTCRFNFTTYDMR
;
A
#
# COMPACT_ATOMS: atom_id res chain seq x y z
N ASP A 1 -11.03 4.28 -22.69
CA ASP A 1 -10.15 5.09 -21.82
C ASP A 1 -10.82 6.40 -21.47
N ASP A 2 -11.25 6.53 -20.21
CA ASP A 2 -11.76 7.79 -19.68
C ASP A 2 -10.57 8.74 -19.39
N PRO A 3 -10.68 10.04 -19.75
CA PRO A 3 -9.63 11.00 -19.48
C PRO A 3 -9.44 11.16 -17.97
N LEU A 4 -8.21 10.91 -17.51
CA LEU A 4 -7.86 11.07 -16.11
C LEU A 4 -8.08 12.52 -15.66
N PRO A 5 -8.58 12.75 -14.42
CA PRO A 5 -8.82 14.08 -13.91
C PRO A 5 -7.53 14.92 -13.93
N PHE A 6 -7.73 16.24 -14.06
CA PHE A 6 -6.63 17.20 -13.99
C PHE A 6 -5.90 17.08 -12.65
N THR A 7 -4.56 17.05 -12.69
CA THR A 7 -3.71 17.08 -11.49
C THR A 7 -2.75 18.23 -11.61
N GLN A 8 -2.53 18.97 -10.53
CA GLN A 8 -1.57 20.08 -10.58
C GLN A 8 -0.15 19.55 -10.87
N PRO A 9 0.64 20.21 -11.73
CA PRO A 9 1.99 19.77 -12.07
C PRO A 9 2.95 19.69 -10.87
N ASN A 10 2.70 20.49 -9.82
CA ASN A 10 3.48 20.51 -8.57
C ASN A 10 3.14 19.34 -7.63
N GLN A 11 2.06 18.60 -7.88
CA GLN A 11 1.68 17.46 -7.07
C GLN A 11 2.52 16.25 -7.46
N ARG A 12 3.38 15.77 -6.56
CA ARG A 12 4.32 14.65 -6.84
C ARG A 12 3.63 13.35 -7.26
N TYR A 13 2.48 13.05 -6.67
CA TYR A 13 1.69 11.89 -7.01
C TYR A 13 0.20 12.17 -6.87
N HIS A 14 -0.60 11.60 -7.74
CA HIS A 14 -2.04 11.60 -7.66
C HIS A 14 -2.55 10.17 -7.72
N ILE A 15 -3.18 9.72 -6.64
CA ILE A 15 -3.84 8.42 -6.55
C ILE A 15 -5.33 8.71 -6.53
N PHE A 16 -6.06 8.13 -7.47
CA PHE A 16 -7.51 8.30 -7.51
C PHE A 16 -8.12 7.60 -6.29
N SER A 17 -8.63 8.40 -5.35
CA SER A 17 -9.26 7.89 -4.14
C SER A 17 -10.74 7.71 -4.39
N SER A 18 -11.15 6.48 -4.69
CA SER A 18 -12.55 6.08 -4.63
C SER A 18 -12.69 4.89 -3.67
N PRO A 19 -13.70 4.89 -2.78
CA PRO A 19 -14.03 3.74 -1.95
C PRO A 19 -14.70 2.60 -2.73
N ASP A 20 -14.90 2.73 -4.05
CA ASP A 20 -15.74 1.83 -4.85
C ASP A 20 -15.18 0.41 -5.04
N ASN A 21 -13.96 0.12 -4.56
CA ASN A 21 -13.35 -1.19 -4.73
C ASN A 21 -12.64 -1.70 -3.45
N PRO A 22 -13.42 -2.09 -2.42
CA PRO A 22 -12.87 -2.72 -1.22
C PRO A 22 -12.45 -4.16 -1.50
N ILE A 23 -11.20 -4.49 -1.15
CA ILE A 23 -10.68 -5.85 -1.09
C ILE A 23 -10.59 -6.24 0.39
N TYR A 24 -11.28 -7.31 0.75
CA TYR A 24 -11.21 -7.89 2.08
C TYR A 24 -9.95 -8.74 2.18
N ILE A 25 -9.10 -8.42 3.15
CA ILE A 25 -7.81 -9.10 3.32
C ILE A 25 -8.02 -10.60 3.57
N ASN A 26 -8.97 -10.96 4.44
CA ASN A 26 -9.25 -12.37 4.73
C ASN A 26 -9.70 -13.15 3.49
N THR A 27 -10.59 -12.56 2.68
CA THR A 27 -11.06 -13.18 1.44
C THR A 27 -9.90 -13.35 0.46
N LEU A 28 -9.06 -12.33 0.29
CA LEU A 28 -7.86 -12.40 -0.56
C LEU A 28 -6.94 -13.56 -0.13
N LEU A 29 -6.68 -13.70 1.17
CA LEU A 29 -5.83 -14.76 1.73
C LEU A 29 -6.45 -16.15 1.57
N CYS A 30 -7.77 -16.28 1.75
CA CYS A 30 -8.48 -17.56 1.60
C CYS A 30 -8.49 -18.02 0.14
N ASP A 31 -8.80 -17.10 -0.79
CA ASP A 31 -8.93 -17.39 -2.22
C ASP A 31 -7.60 -17.82 -2.85
N HIS A 32 -6.48 -17.37 -2.29
CA HIS A 32 -5.13 -17.65 -2.80
C HIS A 32 -4.38 -18.67 -1.94
N THR A 33 -5.10 -19.47 -1.15
CA THR A 33 -4.49 -20.50 -0.28
C THR A 33 -3.57 -21.43 -1.08
N GLY A 34 -2.30 -21.50 -0.67
CA GLY A 34 -1.27 -22.30 -1.33
C GLY A 34 -0.38 -21.51 -2.30
N ASP A 35 -0.69 -20.25 -2.61
CA ASP A 35 0.21 -19.38 -3.36
C ASP A 35 1.38 -18.91 -2.46
N PRO A 36 2.65 -19.15 -2.86
CA PRO A 36 3.81 -18.63 -2.13
C PRO A 36 3.80 -17.10 -1.95
N ALA A 37 3.17 -16.35 -2.84
CA ALA A 37 3.13 -14.89 -2.80
C ALA A 37 2.28 -14.33 -1.64
N ILE A 38 1.27 -15.07 -1.18
CA ILE A 38 0.45 -14.66 -0.03
C ILE A 38 1.00 -15.15 1.31
N LYS A 39 2.06 -15.97 1.28
CA LYS A 39 2.67 -16.49 2.49
C LYS A 39 3.17 -15.33 3.35
N ASP A 40 2.75 -15.30 4.61
CA ASP A 40 3.07 -14.25 5.57
C ASP A 40 2.65 -12.82 5.15
N PHE A 41 1.83 -12.67 4.10
CA PHE A 41 1.42 -11.37 3.55
C PHE A 41 0.85 -10.43 4.61
N TYR A 42 -0.01 -10.94 5.49
CA TYR A 42 -0.67 -10.12 6.51
C TYR A 42 0.31 -9.59 7.56
N ASN A 43 1.29 -10.40 7.96
CA ASN A 43 2.33 -9.96 8.89
C ASN A 43 3.24 -8.93 8.22
N ASN A 44 3.67 -9.20 6.98
CA ASN A 44 4.49 -8.27 6.20
C ASN A 44 3.78 -6.94 5.97
N LEU A 45 2.46 -6.96 5.77
CA LEU A 45 1.64 -5.75 5.65
C LEU A 45 1.65 -4.93 6.95
N ARG A 46 1.52 -5.60 8.11
CA ARG A 46 1.59 -4.93 9.43
C ARG A 46 2.98 -4.36 9.70
N ASP A 47 4.03 -5.12 9.41
CA ASP A 47 5.42 -4.66 9.50
C ASP A 47 5.64 -3.41 8.65
N HIS A 48 5.14 -3.42 7.40
CA HIS A 48 5.23 -2.26 6.51
C HIS A 48 4.51 -1.03 7.07
N ILE A 49 3.28 -1.21 7.56
CA ILE A 49 2.50 -0.10 8.14
C ILE A 49 3.19 0.46 9.38
N LEU A 50 3.70 -0.41 10.27
CA LEU A 50 4.45 0.01 11.46
C LEU A 50 5.72 0.79 11.08
N ALA A 51 6.52 0.27 10.15
CA ALA A 51 7.71 0.96 9.68
C ALA A 51 7.38 2.37 9.16
N ARG A 52 6.26 2.53 8.44
CA ARG A 52 5.78 3.83 7.96
C ARG A 52 5.32 4.75 9.08
N LEU A 53 4.58 4.23 10.06
CA LEU A 53 4.11 5.00 11.23
C LEU A 53 5.28 5.46 12.11
N HIS A 54 6.32 4.64 12.25
CA HIS A 54 7.55 4.98 12.97
C HIS A 54 8.53 5.83 12.17
N HIS A 55 8.18 6.23 10.94
CA HIS A 55 9.06 6.96 10.02
C HIS A 55 10.41 6.27 9.75
N LEU A 56 10.45 4.95 9.89
CA LEU A 56 11.61 4.16 9.53
C LEU A 56 11.75 4.16 8.00
N LYS A 57 12.98 4.20 7.50
CA LYS A 57 13.23 4.10 6.06
C LYS A 57 12.86 2.70 5.63
N SER A 58 11.65 2.58 5.09
CA SER A 58 10.94 1.40 4.57
C SER A 58 11.67 0.57 3.51
N ASN A 59 12.96 0.77 3.31
CA ASN A 59 13.78 0.01 2.35
C ASN A 59 14.39 -1.25 2.97
N ASP A 60 14.05 -1.53 4.22
CA ASP A 60 14.58 -2.64 4.98
C ASP A 60 13.47 -3.67 5.17
N ASP A 61 13.38 -4.61 4.22
CA ASP A 61 12.50 -5.79 4.29
C ASP A 61 12.86 -6.71 5.49
N GLU A 62 13.90 -6.34 6.26
CA GLU A 62 14.35 -7.03 7.47
C GLU A 62 13.66 -6.52 8.75
N LEU A 63 12.90 -5.43 8.69
CA LEU A 63 12.18 -4.90 9.86
C LEU A 63 11.01 -5.81 10.25
N LYS A 64 11.28 -6.70 11.19
CA LYS A 64 10.28 -7.57 11.83
C LYS A 64 9.89 -7.00 13.18
N PHE A 65 8.62 -6.71 13.34
CA PHE A 65 8.07 -6.26 14.62
C PHE A 65 7.56 -7.45 15.44
N SER A 66 7.47 -7.25 16.75
CA SER A 66 6.91 -8.24 17.67
C SER A 66 5.39 -8.37 17.53
N VAL A 67 4.83 -9.47 18.04
CA VAL A 67 3.38 -9.71 18.05
C VAL A 67 2.63 -8.62 18.82
N GLU A 68 3.23 -8.08 19.87
CA GLU A 68 2.67 -7.00 20.69
C GLU A 68 2.57 -5.69 19.88
N GLU A 69 3.60 -5.38 19.10
CA GLU A 69 3.60 -4.22 18.21
C GLU A 69 2.60 -4.39 17.06
N HIS A 70 2.45 -5.59 16.51
CA HIS A 70 1.41 -5.88 15.49
C HIS A 70 -0.01 -5.63 16.00
N GLN A 71 -0.27 -5.91 17.28
CA GLN A 71 -1.58 -5.65 17.90
C GLN A 71 -1.90 -4.16 18.01
N SER A 72 -0.90 -3.28 17.92
CA SER A 72 -1.10 -1.84 17.89
C SER A 72 -1.67 -1.33 16.55
N VAL A 73 -1.55 -2.12 15.47
CA VAL A 73 -2.09 -1.76 14.15
C VAL A 73 -3.46 -2.38 13.94
N ILE A 74 -4.47 -1.51 13.86
CA ILE A 74 -5.85 -1.91 13.57
C ILE A 74 -6.19 -1.50 12.13
N ILE A 75 -6.40 -2.49 11.26
CA ILE A 75 -6.92 -2.26 9.91
C ILE A 75 -8.44 -2.27 9.99
N LYS A 76 -9.04 -1.10 9.81
CA LYS A 76 -10.50 -0.94 9.88
C LYS A 76 -11.20 -1.84 8.86
N ASP A 77 -12.21 -2.57 9.34
CA ASP A 77 -13.03 -3.50 8.56
C ASP A 77 -12.25 -4.61 7.82
N GLU A 78 -10.96 -4.79 8.12
CA GLU A 78 -10.03 -5.70 7.43
C GLU A 78 -10.03 -5.55 5.90
N ARG A 79 -10.16 -4.30 5.44
CA ARG A 79 -10.23 -3.95 4.02
C ARG A 79 -9.05 -3.09 3.59
N ILE A 80 -8.59 -3.34 2.38
CA ILE A 80 -7.74 -2.44 1.60
C ILE A 80 -8.53 -1.99 0.37
N TYR A 81 -8.15 -0.86 -0.23
CA TYR A 81 -8.85 -0.32 -1.40
C TYR A 81 -7.91 -0.38 -2.60
N MET A 82 -8.39 -1.00 -3.67
CA MET A 82 -7.66 -1.01 -4.93
C MET A 82 -7.96 0.28 -5.69
N HIS A 83 -6.92 1.07 -5.89
CA HIS A 83 -7.01 2.31 -6.67
C HIS A 83 -6.88 2.01 -8.16
N THR A 84 -7.80 2.55 -8.96
CA THR A 84 -7.82 2.36 -10.43
C THR A 84 -6.73 3.12 -11.16
N THR A 85 -6.31 4.28 -10.61
CA THR A 85 -5.31 5.15 -11.23
C THR A 85 -4.29 5.64 -10.21
N CYS A 86 -3.01 5.50 -10.56
CA CYS A 86 -1.91 6.21 -9.91
C CYS A 86 -1.08 6.97 -10.97
N ARG A 87 -0.88 8.28 -10.74
CA ARG A 87 -0.05 9.17 -11.57
C ARG A 87 1.13 9.66 -10.74
N PHE A 88 2.34 9.54 -11.28
CA PHE A 88 3.55 10.07 -10.68
C PHE A 88 4.10 11.20 -11.56
N ASN A 89 4.18 12.41 -11.01
CA ASN A 89 4.79 13.54 -11.68
C ASN A 89 6.25 13.64 -11.21
N PHE A 90 7.20 13.49 -12.13
CA PHE A 90 8.62 13.64 -11.85
C PHE A 90 9.27 14.54 -12.90
N THR A 91 10.22 15.37 -12.46
CA THR A 91 11.00 16.22 -13.34
C THR A 91 12.28 15.50 -13.71
N THR A 92 12.49 15.23 -15.00
CA THR A 92 13.80 14.84 -15.52
C THR A 92 14.51 16.09 -16.00
N TYR A 93 15.58 16.48 -15.31
CA TYR A 93 16.50 17.49 -15.81
C TYR A 93 17.41 16.83 -16.84
N ASP A 94 17.43 17.36 -18.07
CA ASP A 94 18.48 17.03 -19.04
C ASP A 94 19.73 17.84 -18.66
N MET A 95 20.67 17.21 -17.96
CA MET A 95 21.97 17.82 -17.63
C MET A 95 22.95 17.60 -18.78
N ARG A 96 22.71 18.24 -19.92
CA ARG A 96 23.66 18.32 -21.04
C ARG A 96 24.46 19.61 -21.01
#